data_AF-A0A849F4C3-F1
#
_entry.id   AF-A0A849F4C3-F1
#
_cell.length_a   1.000
_cell.length_b   1.000
_cell.length_c   1.000
_cell.angle_alpha   90.00
_cell.angle_beta   90.00
_cell.angle_gamma   90.00
#
_symmetry.space_group_name_H-M   'P 1'
#
loop_
_entity.id
_entity.type
_entity.pdbx_description
1 polymer ?
#
loop_
_entity_poly.entity_id
_entity_poly.type
_entity_poly.pdbx_seq_one_letter_code
_entity_poly.pdbx_strand_id
1 'polypeptide(L)'
;MKSILENRIIVTSGTLILVSIFLFIEHLKGGVVTHHLLAREDLPGISNWWGLLTVSLLAWSVATLIQHRKRKAGPSEQKHVNDANKVLYRFLAALAFGIAASVLWELKLESVLQYFILLPILISFFKPVHLPEYLLGFVLGMMYSFGGILPIIVGLVLLMISFLIHSVIRILKRVMVSKGNK
;
A
#
# COMPACT_ATOMS: atom_id res chain seq x y z
N MET A 1 6.65 26.06 -5.36
CA MET A 1 6.90 25.19 -4.19
C MET A 1 6.67 23.75 -4.62
N LYS A 2 7.65 22.84 -4.48
CA LYS A 2 7.40 21.40 -4.69
C LYS A 2 6.41 20.93 -3.63
N SER A 3 5.40 20.16 -4.01
CA SER A 3 4.43 19.63 -3.03
C SER A 3 5.15 18.72 -2.02
N ILE A 4 4.68 18.65 -0.78
CA ILE A 4 5.23 17.79 0.28
C ILE A 4 5.34 16.32 -0.21
N LEU A 5 4.35 15.88 -0.98
CA LEU A 5 4.29 14.54 -1.60
C LEU A 5 5.35 14.32 -2.69
N GLU A 6 5.98 15.38 -3.19
CA GLU A 6 7.04 15.32 -4.20
C GLU A 6 8.43 15.28 -3.58
N ASN A 7 8.55 15.59 -2.29
CA ASN A 7 9.80 15.51 -1.58
C ASN A 7 9.94 14.13 -0.94
N ARG A 8 10.62 13.22 -1.65
CA ARG A 8 10.94 11.86 -1.17
C ARG A 8 11.59 11.85 0.21
N ILE A 9 12.39 12.87 0.54
CA ILE A 9 13.05 12.98 1.84
C ILE A 9 12.00 13.22 2.92
N ILE A 10 11.07 14.18 2.72
CA ILE A 10 10.02 14.46 3.69
C ILE A 10 9.11 13.24 3.90
N VAL A 11 8.68 12.58 2.83
CA VAL A 11 7.84 11.37 2.92
C VAL A 11 8.57 10.26 3.67
N THR A 12 9.84 10.02 3.35
CA THR A 12 10.62 8.94 4.00
C THR A 12 10.92 9.26 5.46
N SER A 13 11.32 10.50 5.77
CA SER A 13 11.57 10.93 7.15
C SER A 13 10.29 10.91 7.98
N GLY A 14 9.16 11.34 7.41
CA GLY A 14 7.86 11.28 8.08
C GLY A 14 7.44 9.84 8.41
N THR A 15 7.60 8.93 7.45
CA THR A 15 7.36 7.51 7.67
C THR A 15 8.31 6.93 8.72
N LEU A 16 9.61 7.25 8.68
CA LEU A 16 10.59 6.77 9.64
C LEU A 16 10.23 7.24 11.07
N ILE A 17 9.89 8.51 11.24
CA ILE A 17 9.47 9.08 12.53
C ILE A 17 8.21 8.35 13.02
N LEU A 18 7.22 8.15 12.14
CA LEU A 18 5.99 7.45 12.50
C LEU A 18 6.25 6.02 12.98
N VAL A 19 7.05 5.25 12.24
CA VAL A 19 7.42 3.87 12.61
C VAL A 19 8.19 3.87 13.94
N SER A 20 9.14 4.79 14.13
CA SER A 20 9.88 4.93 15.39
C SER A 20 8.95 5.19 16.58
N ILE A 21 7.94 6.04 16.42
CA ILE A 21 6.94 6.30 17.47
C ILE A 21 6.17 5.03 17.81
N PHE A 22 5.72 4.27 16.80
CA PHE A 22 5.00 3.01 17.04
C PHE A 22 5.86 1.98 17.79
N LEU A 23 7.09 1.74 17.32
CA LEU A 23 8.00 0.80 17.99
C LEU A 23 8.40 1.26 19.39
N PHE A 24 8.52 2.57 19.60
CA PHE A 24 8.79 3.10 20.93
C PHE A 24 7.62 2.83 21.88
N ILE A 25 6.38 3.04 21.44
CA ILE A 25 5.18 2.71 22.23
C ILE A 25 5.12 1.21 22.53
N GLU A 26 5.44 0.37 21.55
CA GLU A 26 5.49 -1.08 21.70
C GLU A 26 6.55 -1.52 22.72
N HIS A 27 7.76 -0.93 22.62
CA HIS A 27 8.84 -1.15 23.56
C HIS A 27 8.44 -0.79 25.00
N LEU A 28 7.74 0.33 25.20
CA LEU A 28 7.22 0.73 26.51
C LEU A 28 6.11 -0.19 27.06
N LYS A 29 5.37 -0.90 26.19
CA LYS A 29 4.26 -1.80 26.56
C LYS A 29 4.70 -3.22 26.91
N GLY A 30 6.01 -3.50 26.91
CA GLY A 30 6.54 -4.83 27.25
C GLY A 30 7.51 -5.41 26.23
N GLY A 31 7.91 -4.64 25.21
CA GLY A 31 8.89 -5.04 24.20
C GLY A 31 8.30 -5.07 22.79
N VAL A 32 9.18 -5.11 21.79
CA VAL A 32 8.80 -5.13 20.38
C VAL A 32 8.34 -6.53 19.98
N VAL A 33 7.09 -6.64 19.49
CA VAL A 33 6.40 -7.86 19.11
C VAL A 33 7.09 -8.52 17.93
N THR A 34 7.06 -9.85 17.97
CA THR A 34 7.45 -10.71 16.85
C THR A 34 6.21 -11.41 16.33
N HIS A 35 5.83 -11.11 15.10
CA HIS A 35 4.68 -11.75 14.46
C HIS A 35 5.12 -13.02 13.74
N HIS A 36 4.44 -14.12 14.01
CA HIS A 36 4.61 -15.34 13.24
C HIS A 36 3.78 -15.28 11.95
N LEU A 37 4.32 -15.85 10.87
CA LEU A 37 3.62 -15.92 9.60
C LEU A 37 2.28 -16.66 9.77
N LEU A 38 1.22 -16.14 9.14
CA LEU A 38 -0.13 -16.73 9.15
C LEU A 38 -0.69 -17.01 10.56
N ALA A 39 -0.24 -16.26 11.57
CA ALA A 39 -0.61 -16.48 12.98
C ALA A 39 -0.29 -17.90 13.49
N ARG A 40 0.71 -18.55 12.89
CA ARG A 40 1.14 -19.92 13.20
C ARG A 40 2.49 -19.91 13.90
N GLU A 41 2.51 -20.26 15.18
CA GLU A 41 3.72 -20.25 16.02
C GLU A 41 4.83 -21.20 15.51
N ASP A 42 4.47 -22.22 14.73
CA ASP A 42 5.42 -23.15 14.12
C ASP A 42 6.17 -22.58 12.91
N LEU A 43 5.78 -21.39 12.42
CA LEU A 43 6.44 -20.67 11.33
C LEU A 43 7.41 -19.61 11.88
N PRO A 44 8.43 -19.18 11.09
CA PRO A 44 9.40 -18.19 11.55
C PRO A 44 8.73 -16.88 11.97
N GLY A 45 9.10 -16.41 13.17
CA GLY A 45 8.71 -15.12 13.70
C GLY A 45 9.51 -13.98 13.06
N ILE A 46 8.82 -12.88 12.75
CA ILE A 46 9.42 -11.67 12.20
C ILE A 46 9.19 -10.53 13.19
N SER A 47 10.29 -9.97 13.71
CA SER A 47 10.23 -8.85 14.65
C SER A 47 9.84 -7.55 13.97
N ASN A 48 9.01 -6.75 14.64
CA ASN A 48 8.58 -5.42 14.19
C ASN A 48 9.74 -4.42 14.06
N TRP A 49 10.90 -4.69 14.66
CA TRP A 49 12.11 -3.88 14.48
C TRP A 49 12.48 -3.67 13.02
N TRP A 50 12.28 -4.69 12.19
CA TRP A 50 12.53 -4.58 10.76
C TRP A 50 11.63 -3.57 10.05
N GLY A 51 10.52 -3.16 10.68
CA GLY A 51 9.64 -2.10 10.21
C GLY A 51 10.38 -0.79 9.96
N LEU A 52 11.36 -0.43 10.80
CA LEU A 52 12.15 0.80 10.62
C LEU A 52 12.82 0.85 9.26
N LEU A 53 13.46 -0.25 8.86
CA LEU A 53 14.14 -0.33 7.59
C LEU A 53 13.14 -0.55 6.45
N THR A 54 12.28 -1.54 6.57
CA THR A 54 11.41 -2.01 5.47
C THR A 54 10.34 -0.99 5.09
N VAL A 55 9.66 -0.37 6.06
CA VAL A 55 8.60 0.61 5.79
C VAL A 55 9.20 1.94 5.29
N SER A 56 10.36 2.34 5.80
CA SER A 56 11.08 3.52 5.30
C SER A 56 11.58 3.31 3.87
N LEU A 57 12.15 2.14 3.57
CA LEU A 57 12.57 1.79 2.22
C LEU A 57 11.38 1.71 1.26
N LEU A 58 10.24 1.19 1.73
CA LEU A 58 8.99 1.21 0.98
C LEU A 58 8.56 2.64 0.65
N ALA A 59 8.53 3.53 1.64
CA ALA A 59 8.14 4.93 1.44
C ALA A 59 9.03 5.63 0.42
N TRP A 60 10.36 5.43 0.51
CA TRP A 60 11.31 5.93 -0.47
C TRP A 60 11.05 5.39 -1.88
N SER A 61 10.82 4.07 -1.99
CA SER A 61 10.56 3.39 -3.26
C SER A 61 9.28 3.90 -3.90
N VAL A 62 8.19 4.01 -3.14
CA VAL A 62 6.90 4.54 -3.57
C VAL A 62 7.05 5.99 -4.05
N ALA A 63 7.72 6.85 -3.28
CA ALA A 63 7.97 8.23 -3.69
C ALA A 63 8.79 8.33 -4.99
N THR A 64 9.79 7.46 -5.16
CA THR A 64 10.63 7.40 -6.36
C THR A 64 9.82 6.94 -7.58
N LEU A 65 8.97 5.91 -7.43
CA LEU A 65 8.11 5.41 -8.49
C LEU A 65 7.08 6.45 -8.93
N ILE A 66 6.50 7.21 -7.99
CA ILE A 66 5.57 8.32 -8.30
C ILE A 66 6.29 9.41 -9.11
N GLN A 67 7.50 9.82 -8.69
CA GLN A 67 8.29 10.82 -9.43
C GLN A 67 8.66 10.34 -10.83
N HIS A 68 9.05 9.06 -10.97
CA HIS A 68 9.40 8.49 -12.26
C HIS A 68 8.19 8.43 -13.22
N ARG A 69 7.00 8.05 -12.70
CA ARG A 69 5.75 8.10 -13.47
C ARG A 69 5.40 9.51 -13.94
N LYS A 70 5.61 10.52 -13.09
CA LYS A 70 5.41 11.94 -13.45
C LYS A 70 6.31 12.39 -14.59
N ARG A 71 7.59 12.01 -14.56
CA ARG A 71 8.58 12.39 -15.59
C ARG A 71 8.30 11.75 -16.95
N LYS A 72 7.74 10.53 -16.97
CA LYS A 72 7.41 9.81 -18.21
C LYS A 72 6.09 10.24 -18.85
N ALA A 73 5.24 10.99 -18.14
CA ALA A 73 3.99 11.48 -18.69
C ALA A 73 4.25 12.62 -19.70
N GLY A 74 3.67 12.52 -20.90
CA GLY A 74 3.77 13.57 -21.93
C GLY A 74 2.99 14.84 -21.56
N PRO A 75 3.09 15.94 -22.33
CA PRO A 75 2.49 17.25 -21.99
C PRO A 75 0.98 17.22 -21.74
N SER A 76 0.24 16.39 -22.49
CA SER A 76 -1.20 16.18 -22.36
C SER A 76 -1.58 15.26 -21.19
N GLU A 77 -0.77 14.23 -20.90
CA GLU A 77 -0.94 13.33 -19.76
C GLU A 77 -0.47 13.95 -18.44
N GLN A 78 0.42 14.95 -18.50
CA GLN A 78 0.94 15.67 -17.34
C GLN A 78 -0.19 16.31 -16.54
N LYS A 79 -1.27 16.81 -17.15
CA LYS A 79 -2.45 17.31 -16.43
C LYS A 79 -3.16 16.22 -15.60
N HIS A 80 -3.13 14.97 -16.03
CA HIS A 80 -3.71 13.82 -15.33
C HIS A 80 -2.77 13.20 -14.29
N VAL A 81 -1.45 13.30 -14.50
CA VAL A 81 -0.40 12.72 -13.65
C VAL A 81 0.14 13.72 -12.61
N ASN A 82 -0.03 15.03 -12.80
CA ASN A 82 0.38 16.09 -11.84
C ASN A 82 -0.50 16.22 -10.60
N ASP A 83 -1.60 15.49 -10.54
CA ASP A 83 -2.58 15.71 -9.48
C ASP A 83 -2.12 15.09 -8.17
N ALA A 84 -1.38 15.87 -7.38
CA ALA A 84 -0.96 15.51 -6.03
C ALA A 84 -2.17 15.09 -5.18
N ASN A 85 -3.36 15.65 -5.44
CA ASN A 85 -4.58 15.29 -4.74
C ASN A 85 -5.03 13.87 -5.11
N LYS A 86 -4.82 13.39 -6.34
CA LYS A 86 -5.10 11.99 -6.70
C LYS A 86 -4.16 11.03 -5.98
N VAL A 87 -2.87 11.34 -5.91
CA VAL A 87 -1.91 10.50 -5.16
C VAL A 87 -2.29 10.45 -3.69
N LEU A 88 -2.60 11.60 -3.10
CA LEU A 88 -3.05 11.70 -1.72
C LEU A 88 -4.34 10.93 -1.47
N TYR A 89 -5.35 11.10 -2.33
CA TYR A 89 -6.62 10.39 -2.23
C TYR A 89 -6.45 8.87 -2.27
N ARG A 90 -5.61 8.35 -3.18
CA ARG A 90 -5.32 6.91 -3.27
C ARG A 90 -4.61 6.39 -2.03
N PHE A 91 -3.61 7.14 -1.55
CA PHE A 91 -2.93 6.85 -0.29
C PHE A 91 -3.90 6.81 0.89
N LEU A 92 -4.73 7.85 1.05
CA LEU A 92 -5.71 7.96 2.13
C LEU A 92 -6.79 6.87 2.04
N ALA A 93 -7.25 6.52 0.85
CA ALA A 93 -8.19 5.42 0.65
C ALA A 93 -7.59 4.09 1.09
N ALA A 94 -6.32 3.82 0.76
CA ALA A 94 -5.62 2.62 1.20
C ALA A 94 -5.34 2.62 2.70
N LEU A 95 -5.03 3.79 3.27
CA LEU A 95 -4.82 3.98 4.70
C LEU A 95 -6.11 3.67 5.48
N ALA A 96 -7.24 4.24 5.06
CA ALA A 96 -8.54 3.95 5.64
C ALA A 96 -8.90 2.45 5.51
N PHE A 97 -8.61 1.85 4.36
CA PHE A 97 -8.80 0.41 4.16
C PHE A 97 -7.94 -0.44 5.10
N GLY A 98 -6.65 -0.10 5.26
CA GLY A 98 -5.74 -0.78 6.20
C GLY A 98 -6.21 -0.62 7.65
N ILE A 99 -6.60 0.59 8.06
CA ILE A 99 -7.15 0.83 9.41
C ILE A 99 -8.40 -0.02 9.65
N ALA A 100 -9.32 -0.07 8.68
CA ALA A 100 -10.53 -0.88 8.79
C ALA A 100 -10.20 -2.39 8.92
N ALA A 101 -9.24 -2.88 8.15
CA ALA A 101 -8.77 -4.27 8.26
C ALA A 101 -8.13 -4.54 9.64
N SER A 102 -7.31 -3.63 10.15
CA SER A 102 -6.78 -3.67 11.52
C SER A 102 -7.90 -3.72 12.57
N VAL A 103 -8.91 -2.86 12.46
CA VAL A 103 -10.06 -2.85 13.39
C VAL A 103 -10.83 -4.17 13.35
N LEU A 104 -11.08 -4.74 12.17
CA LEU A 104 -11.74 -6.04 12.04
C LEU A 104 -10.94 -7.16 12.73
N TRP A 105 -9.61 -7.11 12.64
CA TRP A 105 -8.73 -8.05 13.34
C TRP A 105 -8.81 -7.89 14.86
N GLU A 106 -8.67 -6.67 15.38
CA GLU A 106 -8.74 -6.41 16.83
C GLU A 106 -10.11 -6.79 17.43
N LEU A 107 -11.19 -6.65 16.65
CA LEU A 107 -12.55 -7.07 17.03
C LEU A 107 -12.79 -8.58 16.87
N LYS A 108 -11.78 -9.37 16.49
CA LYS A 108 -11.86 -10.82 16.26
C LYS A 108 -12.89 -11.21 15.18
N LEU A 109 -13.09 -10.34 14.20
CA LEU A 109 -13.99 -10.55 13.05
C LEU A 109 -13.24 -11.16 11.85
N GLU A 110 -12.45 -12.21 12.10
CA GLU A 110 -11.58 -12.85 11.10
C GLU A 110 -12.37 -13.37 9.89
N SER A 111 -13.58 -13.89 10.12
CA SER A 111 -14.49 -14.38 9.09
C SER A 111 -14.93 -13.28 8.11
N VAL A 112 -14.96 -12.02 8.54
CA VAL A 112 -15.24 -10.85 7.69
C VAL A 112 -13.94 -10.35 7.05
N LEU A 113 -12.85 -10.29 7.82
CA LEU A 113 -11.56 -9.81 7.37
C LEU A 113 -11.03 -10.56 6.15
N GLN A 114 -11.17 -11.89 6.12
CA GLN A 114 -10.72 -12.72 5.00
C GLN A 114 -11.38 -12.35 3.65
N TYR A 115 -12.61 -11.85 3.67
CA TYR A 115 -13.30 -11.38 2.47
C TYR A 115 -13.00 -9.91 2.21
N PHE A 116 -12.94 -9.10 3.28
CA PHE A 116 -12.63 -7.68 3.20
C PHE A 116 -11.27 -7.42 2.55
N ILE A 117 -10.25 -8.22 2.89
CA ILE A 117 -8.89 -8.08 2.35
C ILE A 117 -8.81 -8.32 0.83
N LEU A 118 -9.79 -9.04 0.25
CA LEU A 118 -9.86 -9.33 -1.18
C LEU A 118 -10.55 -8.23 -1.99
N LEU A 119 -11.17 -7.23 -1.35
CA LEU A 119 -11.86 -6.13 -2.03
C LEU A 119 -11.01 -5.40 -3.09
N PRO A 120 -9.70 -5.14 -2.89
CA PRO A 120 -8.86 -4.52 -3.93
C PRO A 120 -8.87 -5.30 -5.25
N ILE A 121 -8.92 -6.64 -5.19
CA ILE A 121 -8.99 -7.49 -6.38
C ILE A 121 -10.27 -7.21 -7.17
N LEU A 122 -11.42 -7.08 -6.49
CA LEU A 122 -12.69 -6.73 -7.15
C LEU A 122 -12.66 -5.32 -7.74
N ILE A 123 -12.11 -4.36 -7.01
CA ILE A 123 -12.00 -2.96 -7.49
C ILE A 123 -11.05 -2.88 -8.70
N SER A 124 -10.05 -3.77 -8.79
CA SER A 124 -9.06 -3.80 -9.87
C SER A 124 -9.68 -3.99 -11.27
N PHE A 125 -10.89 -4.57 -11.34
CA PHE A 125 -11.64 -4.69 -12.58
C PHE A 125 -11.98 -3.33 -13.21
N PHE A 126 -12.15 -2.30 -12.38
CA PHE A 126 -12.63 -0.99 -12.79
C PHE A 126 -11.57 0.11 -12.63
N LYS A 127 -10.75 0.05 -11.57
CA LYS A 127 -9.77 1.09 -11.23
C LYS A 127 -8.37 0.48 -11.01
N PRO A 128 -7.29 1.20 -11.37
CA PRO A 128 -5.93 0.73 -11.14
C PRO A 128 -5.55 0.87 -9.66
N VAL A 129 -5.96 -0.08 -8.83
CA VAL A 129 -5.58 -0.14 -7.39
C VAL A 129 -4.20 -0.73 -7.15
N HIS A 130 -3.49 -1.12 -8.21
CA HIS A 130 -2.12 -1.63 -8.17
C HIS A 130 -1.04 -0.54 -8.09
N LEU A 131 -1.42 0.72 -7.87
CA LEU A 131 -0.47 1.83 -7.84
C LEU A 131 0.30 1.86 -6.51
N PRO A 132 1.60 2.22 -6.53
CA PRO A 132 2.47 2.11 -5.36
C PRO A 132 1.99 2.95 -4.15
N GLU A 133 1.32 4.07 -4.38
CA GLU A 133 0.73 4.89 -3.31
C GLU A 133 -0.31 4.14 -2.45
N TYR A 134 -1.00 3.13 -3.02
CA TYR A 134 -1.92 2.28 -2.25
C TYR A 134 -1.15 1.37 -1.27
N LEU A 135 0.02 0.85 -1.68
CA LEU A 135 0.81 -0.04 -0.83
C LEU A 135 1.21 0.66 0.48
N LEU A 136 1.76 1.87 0.36
CA LEU A 136 2.23 2.63 1.51
C LEU A 136 1.07 2.95 2.47
N GLY A 137 -0.07 3.39 1.95
CA GLY A 137 -1.24 3.68 2.78
C GLY A 137 -1.73 2.44 3.52
N PHE A 138 -1.89 1.32 2.80
CA PHE A 138 -2.30 0.05 3.39
C PHE A 138 -1.36 -0.42 4.50
N VAL A 139 -0.04 -0.41 4.25
CA VAL A 139 0.97 -0.83 5.24
C VAL A 139 0.92 0.04 6.49
N LEU A 140 0.85 1.36 6.33
CA LEU A 140 0.76 2.28 7.48
C LEU A 140 -0.54 2.08 8.27
N GLY A 141 -1.65 1.77 7.61
CA GLY A 141 -2.94 1.51 8.26
C GLY A 141 -2.96 0.22 9.07
N MET A 142 -2.20 -0.79 8.63
CA MET A 142 -2.12 -2.11 9.27
C MET A 142 -1.03 -2.21 10.34
N MET A 143 -0.16 -1.20 10.42
CA MET A 143 1.09 -1.27 11.18
C MET A 143 0.89 -1.47 12.69
N TYR A 144 -0.21 -0.96 13.24
CA TYR A 144 -0.53 -1.13 14.66
C TYR A 144 -0.83 -2.59 15.04
N SER A 145 -1.57 -3.32 14.18
CA SER A 145 -2.02 -4.68 14.50
C SER A 145 -1.08 -5.78 14.00
N PHE A 146 -0.40 -5.54 12.87
CA PHE A 146 0.37 -6.58 12.16
C PHE A 146 1.84 -6.19 11.93
N GLY A 147 2.25 -5.01 12.41
CA GLY A 147 3.59 -4.50 12.22
C GLY A 147 3.90 -4.05 10.79
N GLY A 148 5.18 -3.86 10.50
CA GLY A 148 5.64 -3.33 9.21
C GLY A 148 5.72 -4.37 8.09
N ILE A 149 6.32 -5.54 8.34
CA ILE A 149 6.67 -6.49 7.27
C ILE A 149 5.46 -7.26 6.74
N LEU A 150 4.60 -7.78 7.62
CA LEU A 150 3.53 -8.67 7.19
C LEU A 150 2.55 -7.97 6.23
N PRO A 151 2.12 -6.71 6.49
CA PRO A 151 1.31 -5.96 5.53
C PRO A 151 2.04 -5.66 4.21
N ILE A 152 3.38 -5.55 4.20
CA ILE A 152 4.13 -5.36 2.95
C ILE A 152 3.99 -6.60 2.08
N ILE A 153 4.20 -7.79 2.65
CA ILE A 153 4.12 -9.06 1.92
C ILE A 153 2.71 -9.25 1.37
N VAL A 154 1.69 -9.15 2.23
CA VAL A 154 0.29 -9.30 1.83
C VAL A 154 -0.11 -8.25 0.78
N GLY A 155 0.26 -6.99 1.01
CA GLY A 155 -0.02 -5.89 0.10
C GLY A 155 0.60 -6.07 -1.28
N LEU A 156 1.85 -6.56 -1.36
CA LEU A 156 2.52 -6.85 -2.63
C LEU A 156 1.81 -7.96 -3.41
N VAL A 157 1.37 -9.03 -2.75
CA VAL A 157 0.59 -10.10 -3.38
C VAL A 157 -0.71 -9.54 -3.97
N LEU A 158 -1.46 -8.76 -3.18
CA LEU A 158 -2.72 -8.14 -3.62
C LEU A 158 -2.51 -7.16 -4.78
N LEU A 159 -1.46 -6.35 -4.74
CA LEU A 159 -1.09 -5.42 -5.81
C LEU A 159 -0.74 -6.16 -7.09
N MET A 160 0.03 -7.25 -7.01
CA MET A 160 0.44 -8.04 -8.16
C MET A 160 -0.78 -8.66 -8.85
N ILE A 161 -1.69 -9.28 -8.08
CA ILE A 161 -2.93 -9.85 -8.62
C ILE A 161 -3.80 -8.74 -9.25
N SER A 162 -3.96 -7.62 -8.55
CA SER A 162 -4.72 -6.46 -9.04
C SER A 162 -4.12 -5.85 -10.31
N PHE A 163 -2.79 -5.89 -10.45
CA PHE A 163 -2.09 -5.44 -11.66
C PHE A 163 -2.40 -6.35 -12.83
N LEU A 164 -2.33 -7.67 -12.64
CA LEU A 164 -2.61 -8.66 -13.69
C LEU A 164 -4.04 -8.53 -14.19
N ILE A 165 -5.03 -8.51 -13.29
CA ILE A 165 -6.45 -8.37 -13.64
C ILE A 165 -6.70 -7.08 -14.41
N HIS A 166 -6.22 -5.94 -13.87
CA HIS A 166 -6.44 -4.65 -14.52
C HIS A 166 -5.77 -4.58 -15.91
N SER A 167 -4.60 -5.20 -16.06
CA SER A 167 -3.87 -5.25 -17.33
C SER A 167 -4.62 -6.08 -18.38
N VAL A 168 -5.10 -7.27 -18.01
CA VAL A 168 -5.91 -8.12 -18.90
C VAL A 168 -7.15 -7.39 -19.38
N ILE A 169 -7.89 -6.74 -18.48
CA ILE A 169 -9.12 -6.01 -18.82
C ILE A 169 -8.83 -4.84 -19.77
N ARG A 170 -7.73 -4.11 -19.55
CA ARG A 170 -7.31 -3.04 -20.46
C ARG A 170 -6.94 -3.56 -21.85
N ILE A 171 -6.26 -4.70 -21.93
CA ILE A 171 -5.93 -5.34 -23.20
C ILE A 171 -7.22 -5.74 -23.93
N LEU A 172 -8.14 -6.44 -23.26
CA LEU A 172 -9.43 -6.85 -23.82
C LEU A 172 -10.23 -5.66 -24.36
N LYS A 173 -10.35 -4.57 -23.57
CA LYS A 173 -11.03 -3.35 -24.01
C LYS A 173 -10.39 -2.75 -25.27
N ARG A 174 -9.05 -2.70 -25.35
CA ARG A 174 -8.35 -2.19 -26.55
C ARG A 174 -8.60 -3.06 -27.78
N VAL A 175 -8.60 -4.37 -27.63
CA VAL A 175 -8.86 -5.31 -28.74
C VAL A 175 -10.31 -5.20 -29.23
N MET A 176 -11.29 -5.10 -28.32
CA MET A 176 -12.70 -4.95 -28.67
C MET A 176 -12.99 -3.63 -29.40
N VAL A 177 -12.43 -2.52 -28.92
CA VAL A 177 -12.58 -1.20 -29.56
C VAL A 177 -11.91 -1.17 -30.94
N SER A 178 -10.74 -1.80 -31.10
CA SER A 178 -10.03 -1.89 -32.39
C SER A 178 -10.83 -2.66 -33.44
N LYS A 179 -11.58 -3.69 -33.04
CA LYS A 179 -12.46 -4.45 -33.95
C LYS A 179 -13.73 -3.71 -34.36
N GLY A 180 -14.22 -2.77 -33.56
CA GLY A 180 -15.44 -2.00 -33.87
C GLY A 180 -15.22 -0.79 -34.79
N ASN A 181 -13.97 -0.41 -35.04
CA ASN A 181 -13.57 0.69 -35.94
C ASN A 181 -13.08 0.21 -37.32
N LYS A 182 -13.30 -1.06 -37.65
CA LYS A 182 -13.11 -1.64 -38.99
C LYS A 182 -14.46 -2.01 -39.56
#